data_AF-A0A421JH94-F1
#
_entry.id   AF-A0A421JH94-F1
#
_cell.length_a   1.000
_cell.length_b   1.000
_cell.length_c   1.000
_cell.angle_alpha   90.00
_cell.angle_beta   90.00
_cell.angle_gamma   90.00
#
_symmetry.space_group_name_H-M   'P 1'
#
loop_
_entity.id
_entity.type
_entity.pdbx_description
1 polymer ?
#
loop_
_entity_poly.entity_id
_entity_poly.type
_entity_poly.pdbx_seq_one_letter_code
_entity_poly.pdbx_strand_id
1 'polypeptide(L)'
;MNRSKSNSISRLNEVLPIPIELHNGEDLDHNPNDTSTTHITDVLVGEHHLIQGTSGSSYMVWAIKITVNDLEYSSIIKYKRYNEIVEFRSRLVEYFKHDSITIPGLPPRDSFNMDRILLANHWLEERRRGLQWFMTNVLLDPVIQKSPIVKQFIENN
;
A
#
# COMPACT_ATOMS: atom_id res chain seq x y z
N MET A 1 60.15 28.81 21.33
CA MET A 1 58.75 28.50 21.69
C MET A 1 57.97 28.27 20.41
N ASN A 2 57.68 27.01 20.04
CA ASN A 2 56.83 26.69 18.89
C ASN A 2 55.63 25.87 19.37
N ARG A 3 54.44 26.48 19.35
CA ARG A 3 53.16 25.81 19.61
C ARG A 3 52.68 25.20 18.30
N SER A 4 52.80 23.88 18.17
CA SER A 4 52.11 23.11 17.13
C SER A 4 50.65 22.92 17.55
N LYS A 5 49.72 23.58 16.86
CA LYS A 5 48.28 23.38 16.97
C LYS A 5 47.71 23.22 15.55
N SER A 6 47.61 21.99 15.05
CA SER A 6 46.63 21.63 14.00
C SER A 6 46.69 20.15 13.60
N ASN A 7 46.52 19.20 14.52
CA ASN A 7 46.46 17.78 14.15
C ASN A 7 45.18 17.06 14.65
N SER A 8 44.23 17.78 15.25
CA SER A 8 43.12 17.15 15.98
C SER A 8 41.81 16.99 15.17
N ILE A 9 41.64 17.68 14.05
CA ILE A 9 40.35 17.65 13.31
C ILE A 9 40.38 16.63 12.14
N SER A 10 41.54 16.33 11.59
CA SER A 10 41.67 15.50 10.38
C SER A 10 41.56 13.99 10.64
N ARG A 11 41.64 13.54 11.90
CA ARG A 11 41.61 12.11 12.28
C ARG A 11 40.21 11.55 12.55
N LEU A 12 39.18 12.39 12.60
CA LEU A 12 37.80 11.93 12.82
C LEU A 12 37.16 11.31 11.56
N ASN A 13 37.79 11.45 10.39
CA ASN A 13 37.32 10.90 9.12
C ASN A 13 38.11 9.67 8.64
N GLU A 14 39.06 9.16 9.44
CA GLU A 14 39.94 8.05 9.02
C GLU A 14 39.42 6.67 9.46
N VAL A 15 38.33 6.63 10.22
CA VAL A 15 37.69 5.38 10.66
C VAL A 15 36.44 5.19 9.81
N LEU A 16 36.43 4.13 9.00
CA LEU A 16 35.23 3.68 8.31
C LEU A 16 34.11 3.51 9.35
N PRO A 17 32.88 3.95 9.07
CA PRO A 17 31.77 3.72 9.99
C PRO A 17 31.70 2.23 10.28
N ILE A 18 31.46 1.89 11.56
CA ILE A 18 31.22 0.50 11.93
C ILE A 18 30.15 -0.09 11.01
N PRO A 19 30.33 -1.32 10.52
CA PRO A 19 29.29 -1.99 9.75
C PRO A 19 27.97 -1.92 10.50
N ILE A 20 26.90 -1.58 9.78
CA ILE A 20 25.56 -1.59 10.37
C ILE A 20 25.27 -3.04 10.73
N GLU A 21 25.26 -3.32 12.03
CA GLU A 21 24.77 -4.57 12.58
C GLU A 21 23.26 -4.44 12.75
N LEU A 22 22.51 -5.36 12.15
CA LEU A 22 21.07 -5.42 12.31
C LEU A 22 20.77 -6.04 13.68
N HIS A 23 20.53 -5.21 14.70
CA HIS A 23 20.04 -5.67 16.01
C HIS A 23 18.51 -5.68 16.04
N ASN A 24 17.90 -6.36 15.07
CA ASN A 24 16.50 -6.77 15.20
C ASN A 24 16.54 -8.27 15.49
N GLY A 25 15.71 -8.76 16.41
CA GLY A 25 15.63 -10.15 16.84
C GLY A 25 15.15 -11.11 15.74
N GLU A 26 15.85 -11.11 14.61
CA GLU A 26 15.66 -11.91 13.42
C GLU A 26 17.00 -12.61 13.19
N ASP A 27 17.12 -13.82 13.70
CA ASP A 27 18.30 -14.65 13.49
C ASP A 27 18.55 -14.81 11.98
N LEU A 28 19.80 -14.61 11.57
CA LEU A 28 20.29 -14.78 10.19
C LEU A 28 20.38 -16.27 9.77
N ASP A 29 19.52 -17.13 10.31
CA ASP A 29 19.37 -18.51 9.83
C ASP A 29 18.47 -18.51 8.60
N HIS A 30 19.10 -18.11 7.50
CA HIS A 30 18.50 -17.95 6.20
C HIS A 30 18.14 -19.32 5.60
N ASN A 31 16.97 -19.85 5.94
CA ASN A 31 16.27 -20.83 5.10
C ASN A 31 15.76 -20.07 3.86
N PRO A 32 16.14 -20.42 2.63
CA PRO A 32 15.66 -19.74 1.41
C PRO A 32 14.15 -19.88 1.16
N ASN A 33 13.46 -20.66 2.01
CA ASN A 33 11.99 -20.77 2.01
C ASN A 33 11.30 -19.88 3.04
N ASP A 34 12.04 -19.19 3.91
CA ASP A 34 11.45 -18.26 4.88
C ASP A 34 11.30 -16.89 4.23
N THR A 35 10.21 -16.75 3.46
CA THR A 35 9.78 -15.47 2.93
C THR A 35 9.51 -14.58 4.15
N SER A 36 10.32 -13.54 4.33
CA SER A 36 10.14 -12.51 5.36
C SER A 36 8.65 -12.29 5.63
N THR A 37 8.24 -12.47 6.89
CA THR A 37 6.84 -12.58 7.37
C THR A 37 6.11 -11.23 7.34
N THR A 38 6.28 -10.52 6.23
CA THR A 38 5.71 -9.24 5.90
C THR A 38 4.22 -9.43 5.70
N HIS A 39 3.43 -8.92 6.64
CA HIS A 39 1.98 -9.00 6.57
C HIS A 39 1.32 -7.64 6.73
N ILE A 40 0.18 -7.50 6.06
CA ILE A 40 -0.64 -6.29 6.14
C ILE A 40 -1.40 -6.36 7.45
N THR A 41 -1.34 -5.28 8.20
CA THR A 41 -1.89 -5.18 9.54
C THR A 41 -3.05 -4.20 9.60
N ASP A 42 -2.96 -3.13 8.80
CA ASP A 42 -4.03 -2.15 8.69
C ASP A 42 -4.18 -1.62 7.27
N VAL A 43 -5.41 -1.23 6.92
CA VAL A 43 -5.77 -0.68 5.62
C VAL A 43 -6.79 0.41 5.79
N LEU A 44 -6.49 1.61 5.27
CA LEU A 44 -7.35 2.78 5.34
C LEU A 44 -7.56 3.38 3.95
N VAL A 45 -8.82 3.54 3.56
CA VAL A 45 -9.23 4.26 2.36
C VAL A 45 -9.61 5.68 2.76
N GLY A 46 -8.70 6.60 2.45
CA GLY A 46 -8.80 8.01 2.77
C GLY A 46 -9.61 8.81 1.75
N GLU A 47 -9.32 10.11 1.72
CA GLU A 47 -10.02 11.07 0.88
C GLU A 47 -9.81 10.84 -0.61
N HIS A 48 -10.80 11.29 -1.38
CA HIS A 48 -10.76 11.26 -2.83
C HIS A 48 -10.10 12.53 -3.38
N HIS A 49 -9.40 12.38 -4.50
CA HIS A 49 -8.76 13.48 -5.20
C HIS A 49 -9.30 13.57 -6.62
N LEU A 50 -9.86 14.73 -6.97
CA LEU A 50 -10.25 15.03 -8.35
C LEU A 50 -8.99 15.41 -9.12
N ILE A 51 -8.60 14.56 -10.07
CA ILE A 51 -7.51 14.83 -10.98
C ILE A 51 -8.10 15.43 -12.26
N GLN A 52 -7.76 16.70 -12.51
CA GLN A 52 -8.18 17.45 -13.68
C GLN A 52 -6.96 18.10 -14.33
N GLY A 53 -6.78 17.86 -15.62
CA GLY A 53 -5.73 18.48 -16.43
C GLY A 53 -6.30 19.52 -17.40
N THR A 54 -5.41 20.25 -18.05
CA THR A 54 -5.74 21.20 -19.13
C THR A 54 -6.20 20.50 -20.41
N SER A 55 -5.77 19.25 -20.60
CA SER A 55 -6.15 18.39 -21.72
C SER A 55 -6.51 17.00 -21.21
N GLY A 56 -7.79 16.63 -21.21
CA GLY A 56 -8.27 15.30 -20.84
C GLY A 56 -9.58 15.29 -20.05
N SER A 57 -10.13 14.09 -19.84
CA SER A 57 -11.28 13.90 -18.95
C SER A 57 -10.84 13.84 -17.49
N SER A 58 -11.58 14.53 -16.61
CA SER A 58 -11.30 14.50 -15.17
C SER A 58 -11.68 13.14 -14.58
N TYR A 59 -10.92 12.67 -13.60
CA TYR A 59 -11.19 11.40 -12.94
C TYR A 59 -10.91 11.49 -11.44
N MET A 60 -11.52 10.57 -10.71
CA MET A 60 -11.41 10.50 -9.25
C MET A 60 -10.45 9.39 -8.83
N VAL A 61 -9.60 9.71 -7.86
CA VAL A 61 -8.61 8.79 -7.30
C VAL A 61 -8.79 8.67 -5.79
N TRP A 62 -8.65 7.46 -5.26
CA TRP A 62 -8.77 7.17 -3.84
C TRP A 62 -7.39 6.87 -3.25
N ALA A 63 -7.07 7.51 -2.13
CA ALA A 63 -5.88 7.20 -1.36
C ALA A 63 -6.11 5.94 -0.52
N ILE A 64 -5.25 4.94 -0.66
CA ILE A 64 -5.30 3.68 0.07
C ILE A 64 -3.99 3.57 0.84
N LYS A 65 -4.05 3.76 2.16
CA LYS A 65 -2.93 3.55 3.07
C LYS A 65 -2.95 2.09 3.53
N ILE A 66 -1.81 1.43 3.40
CA ILE A 66 -1.59 0.03 3.76
C ILE A 66 -0.44 0.02 4.77
N THR A 67 -0.67 -0.47 5.98
CA THR A 67 0.34 -0.58 7.03
C THR A 67 0.83 -2.02 7.12
N VAL A 68 2.14 -2.19 7.24
CA VAL A 68 2.80 -3.49 7.21
C VAL A 68 3.54 -3.72 8.53
N ASN A 69 3.39 -4.91 9.10
CA ASN A 69 4.04 -5.36 10.34
C ASN A 69 3.80 -4.46 11.58
N ASP A 70 2.63 -3.79 11.67
CA ASP A 70 2.29 -2.87 12.77
C ASP A 70 3.28 -1.70 12.97
N LEU A 71 4.19 -1.49 12.02
CA LEU A 71 5.16 -0.40 12.06
C LEU A 71 4.56 0.80 11.34
N GLU A 72 4.28 1.87 12.09
CA GLU A 72 3.68 3.10 11.55
C GLU A 72 4.53 3.71 10.41
N TYR A 73 5.86 3.56 10.49
CA TYR A 73 6.82 3.98 9.48
C TYR A 73 6.93 3.03 8.27
N SER A 74 6.30 1.86 8.32
CA SER A 74 6.19 0.90 7.22
C SER A 74 4.77 0.95 6.64
N SER A 75 4.40 2.12 6.12
CA SER A 75 3.13 2.31 5.44
C SER A 75 3.30 2.73 3.98
N ILE A 76 2.47 2.14 3.13
CA ILE A 76 2.46 2.35 1.68
C ILE A 76 1.16 3.05 1.34
N ILE A 77 1.25 4.20 0.66
CA ILE A 77 0.07 4.93 0.18
C ILE A 77 -0.01 4.75 -1.33
N LYS A 78 -1.15 4.20 -1.78
CA LYS A 78 -1.45 4.03 -3.21
C LYS A 78 -2.63 4.90 -3.61
N TYR A 79 -2.54 5.47 -4.80
CA TYR A 79 -3.58 6.28 -5.40
C TYR A 79 -4.20 5.51 -6.55
N LYS A 80 -5.44 5.03 -6.41
CA LYS A 80 -6.11 4.20 -7.43
C LYS A 80 -7.48 4.73 -7.81
N ARG A 81 -7.81 4.67 -9.11
CA ARG A 81 -9.18 4.92 -9.58
C ARG A 81 -10.06 3.73 -9.23
N TYR A 82 -11.37 3.99 -9.10
CA TYR A 82 -12.35 2.93 -8.86
C TYR A 82 -12.25 1.78 -9.88
N ASN A 83 -12.08 2.08 -11.17
CA ASN A 83 -11.96 1.04 -12.21
C ASN A 83 -10.71 0.16 -12.05
N GLU A 84 -9.61 0.69 -11.51
CA GLU A 84 -8.40 -0.13 -11.25
C GLU A 84 -8.64 -1.11 -10.10
N ILE A 85 -9.43 -0.72 -9.11
CA ILE A 85 -9.86 -1.60 -8.01
C ILE A 85 -10.82 -2.68 -8.53
N VAL A 86 -11.70 -2.33 -9.49
CA VAL A 86 -12.55 -3.31 -10.19
C VAL A 86 -11.71 -4.34 -10.94
N GLU A 87 -10.69 -3.91 -11.67
CA GLU A 87 -9.77 -4.81 -12.37
C GLU A 87 -9.00 -5.71 -11.40
N PHE A 88 -8.52 -5.14 -10.28
CA PHE A 88 -7.88 -5.90 -9.21
C PHE A 88 -8.80 -6.99 -8.64
N ARG A 89 -10.06 -6.66 -8.36
CA ARG A 89 -11.06 -7.66 -7.93
C ARG A 89 -11.26 -8.75 -8.98
N SER A 90 -11.40 -8.39 -10.25
CA SER A 90 -11.58 -9.36 -11.33
C SER A 90 -10.43 -10.36 -11.40
N ARG A 91 -9.18 -9.87 -11.27
CA ARG A 91 -7.99 -10.73 -11.21
C ARG A 91 -7.98 -11.64 -9.99
N LEU A 92 -8.42 -11.16 -8.83
CA LEU A 92 -8.56 -12.00 -7.63
C LEU A 92 -9.62 -13.10 -7.82
N VAL A 93 -10.79 -12.75 -8.36
CA VAL A 93 -11.86 -13.72 -8.62
C VAL A 93 -11.41 -14.79 -9.60
N GLU A 94 -10.66 -14.41 -10.62
CA GLU A 94 -10.09 -15.37 -11.59
C GLU A 94 -9.03 -16.27 -10.94
N TYR A 95 -8.14 -15.70 -10.13
CA TYR A 95 -7.09 -16.45 -9.43
C TYR A 95 -7.67 -17.47 -8.44
N PHE A 96 -8.66 -17.07 -7.63
CA PHE A 96 -9.27 -17.90 -6.59
C PHE A 96 -10.48 -18.71 -7.09
N LYS A 97 -10.71 -18.79 -8.40
CA LYS A 97 -11.91 -19.43 -8.98
C LYS A 97 -12.10 -20.90 -8.58
N HIS A 98 -10.99 -21.61 -8.34
CA HIS A 98 -10.99 -23.03 -7.97
C HIS A 98 -10.89 -23.26 -6.46
N ASP A 99 -10.65 -22.20 -5.70
CA ASP A 99 -10.54 -22.26 -4.24
C ASP A 99 -11.92 -22.01 -3.61
N SER A 100 -12.13 -22.46 -2.38
CA SER A 100 -13.36 -22.21 -1.62
C SER A 100 -13.47 -20.78 -1.08
N ILE A 101 -12.72 -19.83 -1.66
CA ILE A 101 -12.56 -18.46 -1.18
C ILE A 101 -13.53 -17.56 -1.94
N THR A 102 -14.37 -16.83 -1.19
CA THR A 102 -15.32 -15.89 -1.77
C THR A 102 -14.75 -14.47 -1.72
N ILE A 103 -14.51 -13.87 -2.89
CA ILE A 103 -14.04 -12.49 -2.97
C ILE A 103 -15.20 -11.51 -2.75
N PRO A 104 -15.09 -10.57 -1.79
CA PRO A 104 -16.15 -9.62 -1.49
C PRO A 104 -16.57 -8.79 -2.71
N GLY A 105 -17.84 -8.38 -2.75
CA GLY A 105 -18.36 -7.48 -3.77
C GLY A 105 -17.76 -6.07 -3.66
N LEU A 106 -17.63 -5.37 -4.78
CA LEU A 106 -17.38 -3.92 -4.78
C LEU A 106 -18.72 -3.18 -4.71
N PRO A 107 -18.75 -1.94 -4.19
CA PRO A 107 -19.94 -1.10 -4.31
C PRO A 107 -20.29 -0.98 -5.80
N PRO A 108 -21.57 -0.96 -6.17
CA PRO A 108 -21.99 -1.08 -7.56
C PRO A 108 -21.32 -0.04 -8.45
N ARG A 109 -20.97 -0.46 -9.67
CA ARG A 109 -20.49 0.43 -10.72
C ARG A 109 -21.68 1.27 -11.17
N ASP A 110 -21.87 2.42 -10.53
CA ASP A 110 -23.07 3.23 -10.69
C ASP A 110 -23.42 3.47 -12.16
N SER A 111 -24.58 2.93 -12.53
CA SER A 111 -25.20 3.13 -13.82
C SER A 111 -25.98 4.44 -13.75
N PHE A 112 -25.41 5.52 -14.31
CA PHE A 112 -26.11 6.78 -14.63
C PHE A 112 -26.95 7.44 -13.51
N ASN A 113 -26.48 7.45 -12.26
CA ASN A 113 -27.17 8.19 -11.20
C ASN A 113 -26.74 9.67 -11.18
N MET A 114 -27.71 10.58 -11.04
CA MET A 114 -27.48 12.05 -11.05
C MET A 114 -26.45 12.48 -9.99
N ASP A 115 -26.40 11.78 -8.86
CA ASP A 115 -25.46 12.04 -7.77
C ASP A 115 -23.99 11.89 -8.20
N ARG A 116 -23.70 11.00 -9.16
CA ARG A 116 -22.35 10.89 -9.76
C ARG A 116 -22.02 12.11 -10.61
N ILE A 117 -22.98 12.57 -11.41
CA ILE A 117 -22.81 13.75 -12.29
C ILE A 117 -22.58 15.00 -11.45
N LEU A 118 -23.30 15.11 -10.33
CA LEU A 118 -23.19 16.22 -9.39
C LEU A 118 -22.01 16.09 -8.41
N LEU A 119 -21.25 14.99 -8.44
CA LEU A 119 -20.21 14.67 -7.45
C LEU A 119 -20.71 14.88 -6.01
N ALA A 120 -21.93 14.40 -5.73
CA ALA A 120 -22.54 14.60 -4.43
C ALA A 120 -21.68 13.97 -3.33
N ASN A 121 -21.43 14.71 -2.25
CA ASN A 121 -20.60 14.25 -1.13
C ASN A 121 -21.08 12.90 -0.56
N HIS A 122 -22.40 12.68 -0.52
CA HIS A 122 -22.97 11.41 -0.07
C HIS A 122 -22.51 10.23 -0.94
N TRP A 123 -22.52 10.38 -2.27
CA TRP A 123 -22.12 9.34 -3.20
C TRP A 123 -20.62 9.01 -3.10
N LEU A 124 -19.79 10.03 -2.93
CA LEU A 124 -18.36 9.85 -2.69
C LEU A 124 -18.12 9.07 -1.40
N GLU A 125 -18.79 9.45 -0.32
CA GLU A 125 -18.63 8.79 0.97
C GLU A 125 -19.16 7.34 0.97
N GLU A 126 -20.31 7.08 0.35
CA GLU A 126 -20.88 5.73 0.16
C GLU A 126 -19.87 4.83 -0.56
N ARG A 127 -19.28 5.35 -1.64
CA ARG A 127 -18.25 4.64 -2.39
C ARG A 127 -16.99 4.44 -1.57
N ARG A 128 -16.53 5.44 -0.84
CA ARG A 128 -15.34 5.35 0.04
C ARG A 128 -15.53 4.23 1.06
N ARG A 129 -16.70 4.15 1.69
CA ARG A 129 -17.05 3.10 2.66
C ARG A 129 -17.06 1.72 2.03
N GLY A 130 -17.64 1.58 0.83
CA GLY A 130 -17.62 0.32 0.10
C GLY A 130 -16.21 -0.12 -0.30
N LEU A 131 -15.37 0.83 -0.71
CA LEU A 131 -13.96 0.58 -1.00
C LEU A 131 -13.18 0.21 0.27
N GLN A 132 -13.39 0.93 1.38
CA GLN A 132 -12.80 0.59 2.68
C GLN A 132 -13.13 -0.84 3.07
N TRP A 133 -14.41 -1.19 3.04
CA TRP A 133 -14.86 -2.53 3.39
C TRP A 133 -14.21 -3.60 2.49
N PHE A 134 -14.23 -3.39 1.17
CA PHE A 134 -13.60 -4.32 0.22
C PHE A 134 -12.09 -4.47 0.48
N MET A 135 -11.36 -3.36 0.59
CA MET A 135 -9.90 -3.37 0.74
C MET A 135 -9.50 -4.02 2.06
N THR A 136 -10.18 -3.72 3.16
CA THR A 136 -9.93 -4.37 4.46
C THR A 136 -10.16 -5.88 4.39
N ASN A 137 -11.28 -6.33 3.83
CA ASN A 137 -11.59 -7.77 3.75
C ASN A 137 -10.62 -8.55 2.85
N VAL A 138 -10.12 -7.92 1.77
CA VAL A 138 -9.21 -8.57 0.82
C VAL A 138 -7.78 -8.56 1.32
N LEU A 139 -7.30 -7.43 1.82
CA LEU A 139 -5.89 -7.24 2.17
C LEU A 139 -5.54 -7.77 3.56
N LEU A 140 -6.49 -7.88 4.48
CA LEU A 140 -6.24 -8.48 5.80
C LEU A 140 -6.56 -9.98 5.87
N ASP A 141 -7.13 -10.56 4.80
CA ASP A 141 -7.35 -12.01 4.77
C ASP A 141 -6.00 -12.74 4.63
N PRO A 142 -5.66 -13.66 5.55
CA PRO A 142 -4.33 -14.27 5.61
C PRO A 142 -4.01 -15.16 4.41
N VAL A 143 -5.01 -15.62 3.66
CA VAL A 143 -4.85 -16.43 2.46
C VAL A 143 -4.75 -15.53 1.23
N ILE A 144 -5.67 -14.58 1.10
CA ILE A 144 -5.72 -13.67 -0.06
C ILE A 144 -4.50 -12.76 -0.08
N GLN A 145 -4.07 -12.25 1.07
CA GLN A 145 -2.93 -11.33 1.19
C GLN A 145 -1.61 -11.95 0.70
N LYS A 146 -1.45 -13.27 0.83
CA LYS A 146 -0.24 -13.96 0.37
C LYS A 146 -0.22 -14.20 -1.15
N SER A 147 -1.33 -13.94 -1.84
CA SER A 147 -1.45 -14.16 -3.27
C SER A 147 -0.50 -13.26 -4.08
N PRO A 148 -0.02 -13.72 -5.24
CA PRO A 148 0.79 -12.91 -6.15
C PRO A 148 0.04 -11.67 -6.65
N ILE A 149 -1.29 -11.73 -6.73
CA ILE A 149 -2.13 -10.60 -7.17
C ILE A 149 -2.06 -9.44 -6.17
N VAL A 150 -2.12 -9.74 -4.86
CA VAL A 150 -1.97 -8.72 -3.81
C VAL A 150 -0.55 -8.17 -3.77
N LYS A 151 0.48 -9.02 -3.88
CA LYS A 151 1.88 -8.57 -3.94
C LYS A 151 2.10 -7.59 -5.10
N GLN A 152 1.64 -7.97 -6.30
CA GLN A 152 1.72 -7.09 -7.47
C GLN A 152 0.94 -5.79 -7.29
N PHE A 153 -0.21 -5.80 -6.62
CA PHE A 153 -0.98 -4.60 -6.33
C PHE A 153 -0.22 -3.62 -5.42
N ILE A 154 0.56 -4.13 -4.47
CA ILE A 154 1.36 -3.33 -3.53
C ILE A 154 2.65 -2.84 -4.20
N GLU A 155 3.30 -3.68 -5.00
CA GLU A 155 4.58 -3.35 -5.65
C GLU A 155 4.41 -2.39 -6.83
N ASN A 156 3.39 -2.59 -7.68
CA ASN A 156 3.20 -1.75 -8.86
C ASN A 156 2.75 -0.34 -8.47
N ASN A 157 3.41 0.66 -9.06
CA ASN A 157 3.06 2.08 -8.90
C ASN A 157 1.82 2.42 -9.75
#